data_AF-A0A6L8Q954-F1
#
_entry.id   AF-A0A6L8Q954-F1
#
_cell.length_a   1.000
_cell.length_b   1.000
_cell.length_c   1.000
_cell.angle_alpha   90.00
_cell.angle_beta   90.00
_cell.angle_gamma   90.00
#
_symmetry.space_group_name_H-M   'P 1'
#
loop_
_entity.id
_entity.type
_entity.pdbx_description
1 polymer ?
#
loop_
_entity_poly.entity_id
_entity_poly.type
_entity_poly.pdbx_seq_one_letter_code
_entity_poly.pdbx_strand_id
1 'polypeptide(L)'
;MYDKRAKQDALDLWFSMSGEMSVDDFAAELGYPSGSTLRNWIKADPRHDPDKCQYRSKPVLPKLEAIRRVAEGATAAQAARETGLTPQQVRYSVGRYARGGTAALLPAPARKRRKGEAVDEGKTRRASRPARPMPCEQPPGLPEELPDDPAALKAIIADLELSNAALREVLAVLKAGAPALTNAEAAGCASRLEGAFGAAAACAALGLARSTYYYQLDALTSPSAPPDGTA
;
A
#
# COMPACT_ATOMS: atom_id res chain seq x y z
N MET A 1 -14.56 -30.50 -29.51
CA MET A 1 -13.53 -29.46 -29.73
C MET A 1 -14.23 -28.11 -29.66
N TYR A 2 -13.69 -27.14 -28.92
CA TYR A 2 -14.24 -25.79 -28.93
C TYR A 2 -13.89 -25.08 -30.24
N ASP A 3 -14.81 -24.27 -30.75
CA ASP A 3 -14.55 -23.46 -31.94
C ASP A 3 -13.40 -22.46 -31.67
N LYS A 4 -12.51 -22.29 -32.65
CA LYS A 4 -11.33 -21.42 -32.52
C LYS A 4 -11.73 -19.97 -32.33
N ARG A 5 -12.82 -19.54 -32.98
CA ARG A 5 -13.34 -18.17 -32.86
C ARG A 5 -13.93 -17.93 -31.48
N ALA A 6 -14.79 -18.83 -31.01
CA ALA A 6 -15.36 -18.77 -29.67
C ALA A 6 -14.29 -18.78 -28.55
N LYS A 7 -13.20 -19.54 -28.72
CA LYS A 7 -12.05 -19.50 -27.80
C LYS A 7 -11.39 -18.11 -27.78
N GLN A 8 -11.19 -17.51 -28.95
CA GLN A 8 -10.51 -16.22 -29.06
C GLN A 8 -11.39 -15.10 -28.47
N ASP A 9 -12.68 -15.09 -28.80
CA ASP A 9 -13.66 -14.13 -28.28
C ASP A 9 -13.74 -14.19 -26.74
N ALA A 10 -13.74 -15.41 -26.17
CA ALA A 10 -13.73 -15.61 -24.72
C ALA A 10 -12.45 -15.08 -24.05
N LEU A 11 -11.28 -15.26 -24.68
CA LEU A 11 -10.01 -14.73 -24.17
C LEU A 11 -9.97 -13.21 -24.29
N ASP A 12 -10.43 -12.64 -25.40
CA ASP A 12 -10.47 -11.20 -25.60
C ASP A 12 -11.40 -10.52 -24.59
N LEU A 13 -12.58 -11.10 -24.36
CA LEU A 13 -13.51 -10.64 -23.32
C LEU A 13 -12.91 -10.77 -21.92
N TRP A 14 -12.27 -11.91 -21.60
CA TRP A 14 -11.62 -12.12 -20.30
C TRP A 14 -10.51 -11.09 -20.03
N PHE A 15 -9.65 -10.84 -21.01
CA PHE A 15 -8.58 -9.85 -20.87
C PHE A 15 -9.13 -8.42 -20.82
N SER A 16 -10.27 -8.13 -21.47
CA SER A 16 -10.96 -6.85 -21.37
C SER A 16 -11.58 -6.59 -19.99
N MET A 17 -12.12 -7.61 -19.32
CA MET A 17 -12.73 -7.51 -17.98
C MET A 17 -11.77 -7.92 -16.83
N SER A 18 -10.46 -7.77 -17.07
CA SER A 18 -9.42 -8.29 -16.17
C SER A 18 -9.55 -7.79 -14.73
N GLY A 19 -9.96 -8.69 -13.83
CA GLY A 19 -9.94 -8.47 -12.36
C GLY A 19 -11.30 -8.25 -11.70
N GLU A 20 -12.38 -8.22 -12.46
CA GLU A 20 -13.73 -7.97 -11.94
C GLU A 20 -14.39 -9.22 -11.34
N MET A 21 -14.11 -10.40 -11.90
CA MET A 21 -14.71 -11.67 -11.48
C MET A 21 -13.69 -12.82 -11.49
N SER A 22 -14.02 -13.94 -10.84
CA SER A 22 -13.15 -15.11 -10.83
C SER A 22 -13.24 -15.90 -12.14
N VAL A 23 -12.22 -16.70 -12.46
CA VAL A 23 -12.21 -17.53 -13.68
C VAL A 23 -13.38 -18.53 -13.69
N ASP A 24 -13.75 -19.05 -12.53
CA ASP A 24 -14.83 -20.02 -12.42
C ASP A 24 -16.21 -19.34 -12.54
N ASP A 25 -16.37 -18.11 -12.01
CA ASP A 25 -17.61 -17.33 -12.18
C ASP A 25 -17.79 -16.88 -13.64
N PHE A 26 -16.71 -16.39 -14.28
CA PHE A 26 -16.72 -16.03 -15.69
C PHE A 26 -17.06 -17.23 -16.60
N ALA A 27 -16.49 -18.40 -16.30
CA ALA A 27 -16.79 -19.62 -17.05
C ALA A 27 -18.25 -20.08 -16.84
N ALA A 28 -18.81 -19.88 -15.65
CA ALA A 28 -20.21 -20.18 -15.38
C ALA A 28 -21.15 -19.22 -16.12
N GLU A 29 -20.82 -17.93 -16.17
CA GLU A 29 -21.63 -16.91 -16.85
C GLU A 29 -21.57 -17.03 -18.37
N LEU A 30 -20.39 -17.34 -18.93
CA LEU A 30 -20.24 -17.58 -20.37
C LEU A 30 -20.91 -18.90 -20.80
N GLY A 31 -21.19 -19.82 -19.86
CA GLY A 31 -21.81 -21.13 -20.10
C GLY A 31 -20.91 -22.16 -20.83
N TYR A 32 -19.76 -21.70 -21.32
CA TYR A 32 -18.68 -22.47 -21.92
C TYR A 32 -17.40 -21.61 -21.85
N PRO A 33 -16.19 -22.18 -21.94
CA PRO A 33 -15.83 -23.55 -21.64
C PRO A 33 -15.86 -23.80 -20.12
N SER A 34 -15.49 -25.01 -19.64
CA SER A 34 -15.33 -25.22 -18.20
C SER A 34 -14.21 -24.34 -17.61
N GLY A 35 -14.33 -23.94 -16.34
CA GLY A 35 -13.32 -23.09 -15.68
C GLY A 35 -11.89 -23.63 -15.76
N SER A 36 -11.71 -24.95 -15.74
CA SER A 36 -10.40 -25.59 -15.94
C SER A 36 -9.85 -25.43 -17.35
N THR A 37 -10.72 -25.49 -18.36
CA THR A 37 -10.34 -25.25 -19.75
C THR A 37 -9.98 -23.79 -19.96
N LEU A 38 -10.78 -22.87 -19.43
CA LEU A 38 -10.49 -21.44 -19.49
C LEU A 38 -9.15 -21.10 -18.82
N ARG A 39 -8.87 -21.67 -17.63
CA ARG A 39 -7.56 -21.53 -16.97
C ARG A 39 -6.40 -22.00 -17.84
N ASN A 40 -6.57 -23.07 -18.61
CA ASN A 40 -5.54 -23.56 -19.53
C ASN A 40 -5.38 -22.67 -20.77
N TRP A 41 -6.48 -22.12 -21.29
CA TRP A 41 -6.42 -21.16 -22.39
C TRP A 41 -5.73 -19.87 -21.99
N ILE A 42 -6.09 -19.31 -20.82
CA ILE A 42 -5.44 -18.12 -20.26
C ILE A 42 -3.94 -18.39 -20.13
N LYS A 43 -3.53 -19.51 -19.51
CA LYS A 43 -2.10 -19.84 -19.36
C LYS A 43 -1.32 -19.93 -20.68
N ALA A 44 -1.99 -20.30 -21.77
CA ALA A 44 -1.39 -20.46 -23.08
C ALA A 44 -1.42 -19.17 -23.93
N ASP A 45 -2.16 -18.14 -23.50
CA ASP A 45 -2.27 -16.88 -24.21
C ASP A 45 -1.02 -16.00 -23.96
N PRO A 46 -0.39 -15.40 -24.99
CA PRO A 46 0.78 -14.52 -24.83
C PRO A 46 0.56 -13.31 -23.92
N ARG A 47 -0.69 -12.85 -23.75
CA ARG A 47 -1.06 -11.75 -22.86
C ARG A 47 -1.05 -12.16 -21.38
N HIS A 48 -0.93 -13.45 -21.09
CA HIS A 48 -0.90 -13.96 -19.74
C HIS A 48 0.41 -13.63 -19.03
N ASP A 49 0.29 -12.76 -18.05
CA ASP A 49 1.35 -12.51 -17.08
C ASP A 49 1.17 -13.46 -15.88
N PRO A 50 2.09 -14.42 -15.64
CA PRO A 50 2.00 -15.36 -14.53
C PRO A 50 2.18 -14.67 -13.17
N ASP A 51 2.77 -13.47 -13.14
CA ASP A 51 2.98 -12.65 -11.95
C ASP A 51 1.76 -11.75 -11.65
N LYS A 52 0.87 -11.53 -12.63
CA LYS A 52 -0.47 -10.97 -12.40
C LYS A 52 -1.36 -11.99 -11.71
N CYS A 53 -1.31 -11.95 -10.40
CA CYS A 53 -2.01 -12.91 -9.57
C CYS A 53 -3.55 -12.72 -9.49
N GLN A 54 -4.09 -11.76 -10.24
CA GLN A 54 -5.52 -11.50 -10.41
C GLN A 54 -6.32 -12.71 -10.92
N TYR A 55 -5.66 -13.70 -11.52
CA TYR A 55 -6.31 -14.89 -12.10
C TYR A 55 -6.40 -16.10 -11.16
N ARG A 56 -5.72 -16.07 -10.01
CA ARG A 56 -5.56 -17.27 -9.15
C ARG A 56 -6.43 -17.27 -7.90
N SER A 57 -7.09 -16.16 -7.58
CA SER A 57 -7.92 -16.05 -6.39
C SER A 57 -9.17 -15.25 -6.67
N LYS A 58 -10.23 -15.49 -5.88
CA LYS A 58 -11.42 -14.63 -5.90
C LYS A 58 -11.02 -13.16 -5.75
N PRO A 59 -11.72 -12.24 -6.42
CA PRO A 59 -11.39 -10.82 -6.40
C PRO A 59 -11.33 -10.30 -4.96
N VAL A 60 -10.59 -9.20 -4.78
CA VAL A 60 -10.36 -8.62 -3.44
C VAL A 60 -11.67 -8.12 -2.83
N LEU A 61 -12.61 -7.65 -3.67
CA LEU A 61 -13.90 -7.10 -3.25
C LEU A 61 -14.75 -8.09 -2.43
N PRO A 62 -15.06 -9.32 -2.91
CA PRO A 62 -15.75 -10.31 -2.07
C PRO A 62 -15.06 -10.61 -0.73
N LYS A 63 -13.72 -10.56 -0.68
CA LYS A 63 -12.98 -10.80 0.56
C LYS A 63 -13.17 -9.65 1.55
N LEU A 64 -13.07 -8.40 1.08
CA LEU A 64 -13.28 -7.22 1.90
C LEU A 64 -14.71 -7.16 2.44
N GLU A 65 -15.68 -7.49 1.60
CA GLU A 65 -17.09 -7.50 1.97
C GLU A 65 -17.40 -8.62 2.98
N ALA A 66 -16.74 -9.78 2.86
CA ALA A 66 -16.84 -10.84 3.86
C ALA A 66 -16.19 -10.44 5.20
N ILE A 67 -15.07 -9.72 5.16
CA ILE A 67 -14.39 -9.22 6.36
C ILE A 67 -15.26 -8.19 7.07
N ARG A 68 -15.85 -7.25 6.33
CA ARG A 68 -16.79 -6.25 6.87
C ARG A 68 -17.94 -6.92 7.60
N ARG A 69 -18.60 -7.89 6.98
CA ARG A 69 -19.71 -8.64 7.62
C ARG A 69 -19.28 -9.37 8.88
N VAL A 70 -18.10 -10.01 8.87
CA VAL A 70 -17.58 -10.68 10.08
C VAL A 70 -17.27 -9.66 11.18
N ALA A 71 -16.76 -8.48 10.83
CA ALA A 71 -16.55 -7.39 11.80
C ALA A 71 -17.87 -6.83 12.36
N GLU A 72 -18.94 -6.82 11.55
CA GLU A 72 -20.31 -6.49 11.97
C GLU A 72 -21.00 -7.61 12.79
N GLY A 73 -20.30 -8.71 13.07
CA GLY A 73 -20.78 -9.81 13.93
C GLY A 73 -21.34 -11.03 13.20
N ALA A 74 -21.32 -11.04 11.86
CA ALA A 74 -21.75 -12.21 11.10
C ALA A 74 -20.79 -13.40 11.30
N THR A 75 -21.33 -14.61 11.33
CA THR A 75 -20.50 -15.82 11.30
C THR A 75 -19.81 -15.97 9.95
N ALA A 76 -18.66 -16.65 9.93
CA ALA A 76 -17.95 -16.94 8.68
C ALA A 76 -18.79 -17.73 7.67
N ALA A 77 -19.79 -18.49 8.13
CA ALA A 77 -20.73 -19.22 7.27
C ALA A 77 -21.77 -18.30 6.62
N GLN A 78 -22.28 -17.30 7.35
CA GLN A 78 -23.20 -16.30 6.79
C GLN A 78 -22.48 -15.41 5.77
N ALA A 79 -21.32 -14.87 6.14
CA ALA A 79 -20.50 -14.06 5.24
C ALA A 79 -20.09 -14.82 3.97
N ALA A 80 -19.82 -16.12 4.08
CA ALA A 80 -19.53 -17.00 2.94
C ALA A 80 -20.69 -17.09 1.94
N ARG A 81 -21.93 -17.28 2.42
CA ARG A 81 -23.12 -17.37 1.56
C ARG A 81 -23.35 -16.09 0.76
N GLU A 82 -23.18 -14.95 1.40
CA GLU A 82 -23.48 -13.65 0.79
C GLU A 82 -22.38 -13.14 -0.16
N THR A 83 -21.15 -13.61 0.01
CA THR A 83 -20.00 -13.20 -0.84
C THR A 83 -19.59 -14.27 -1.85
N GLY A 84 -20.28 -15.41 -1.84
CA GLY A 84 -19.94 -16.60 -2.62
C GLY A 84 -18.61 -17.26 -2.20
N LEU A 85 -17.93 -16.78 -1.16
CA LEU A 85 -16.69 -17.39 -0.63
C LEU A 85 -17.00 -18.67 0.12
N THR A 86 -16.01 -19.56 0.27
CA THR A 86 -16.15 -20.68 1.20
C THR A 86 -15.90 -20.20 2.65
N PRO A 87 -16.51 -20.82 3.68
CA PRO A 87 -16.26 -20.45 5.08
C PRO A 87 -14.77 -20.51 5.47
N GLN A 88 -13.99 -21.39 4.84
CA GLN A 88 -12.54 -21.46 5.03
C GLN A 88 -11.83 -20.23 4.43
N GLN A 89 -12.22 -19.80 3.22
CA GLN A 89 -11.67 -18.61 2.58
C GLN A 89 -11.99 -17.34 3.38
N VAL A 90 -13.19 -17.25 3.96
CA VAL A 90 -13.57 -16.14 4.85
C VAL A 90 -12.65 -16.11 6.06
N ARG A 91 -12.52 -17.22 6.80
CA ARG A 91 -11.61 -17.31 7.97
C ARG A 91 -10.16 -16.96 7.63
N TYR A 92 -9.67 -17.46 6.50
CA TYR A 92 -8.32 -17.17 6.03
C TYR A 92 -8.13 -15.69 5.67
N SER A 93 -9.12 -15.06 5.03
CA SER A 93 -9.08 -13.66 4.64
C SER A 93 -9.14 -12.73 5.85
N VAL A 94 -10.02 -13.01 6.81
CA VAL A 94 -10.09 -12.30 8.10
C VAL A 94 -8.75 -12.37 8.83
N GLY A 95 -8.15 -13.56 8.91
CA GLY A 95 -6.84 -13.75 9.54
C GLY A 95 -5.68 -13.04 8.83
N ARG A 96 -5.69 -12.96 7.49
CA ARG A 96 -4.67 -12.17 6.75
C ARG A 96 -4.90 -10.67 6.92
N TYR A 97 -6.15 -10.22 6.87
CA TYR A 97 -6.50 -8.81 7.02
C TYR A 97 -6.13 -8.28 8.41
N ALA A 98 -6.42 -9.03 9.47
CA ALA A 98 -6.03 -8.66 10.83
C ALA A 98 -4.51 -8.47 11.01
N ARG A 99 -3.68 -9.13 10.18
CA ARG A 99 -2.20 -9.06 10.27
C ARG A 99 -1.56 -8.02 9.37
N GLY A 100 -2.26 -7.50 8.37
CA GLY A 100 -1.64 -6.61 7.37
C GLY A 100 -2.60 -5.89 6.44
N GLY A 101 -3.86 -5.73 6.87
CA GLY A 101 -4.91 -4.99 6.17
C GLY A 101 -5.16 -5.49 4.75
N THR A 102 -5.62 -4.58 3.90
CA THR A 102 -5.95 -4.87 2.50
C THR A 102 -4.72 -5.33 1.69
N ALA A 103 -3.54 -4.79 1.99
CA ALA A 103 -2.29 -5.20 1.33
C ALA A 103 -2.00 -6.69 1.54
N ALA A 104 -2.32 -7.23 2.73
CA ALA A 104 -2.20 -8.65 3.02
C ALA A 104 -3.26 -9.50 2.32
N LEU A 105 -4.31 -8.96 1.69
CA LEU A 105 -5.26 -9.73 0.88
C LEU A 105 -4.84 -9.81 -0.58
N LEU A 106 -4.01 -8.86 -1.02
CA LEU A 106 -3.46 -8.86 -2.35
C LEU A 106 -2.62 -10.13 -2.55
N PRO A 107 -2.69 -10.69 -3.76
CA PRO A 107 -1.87 -11.84 -4.05
C PRO A 107 -0.39 -11.43 -4.19
N ALA A 108 0.50 -12.22 -3.57
CA ALA A 108 1.94 -11.98 -3.65
C ALA A 108 2.47 -12.38 -5.03
N PRO A 109 3.42 -11.63 -5.63
CA PRO A 109 4.01 -12.00 -6.91
C PRO A 109 4.61 -13.41 -6.82
N ALA A 110 4.42 -14.20 -7.87
CA ALA A 110 4.91 -15.56 -7.91
C ALA A 110 6.44 -15.54 -7.82
N ARG A 111 6.99 -15.98 -6.68
CA ARG A 111 8.43 -16.25 -6.60
C ARG A 111 8.73 -17.34 -7.63
N LYS A 112 9.37 -16.98 -8.75
CA LYS A 112 9.93 -17.95 -9.69
C LYS A 112 10.81 -18.91 -8.89
N ARG A 113 10.32 -20.13 -8.63
CA ARG A 113 11.23 -21.25 -8.34
C ARG A 113 11.97 -21.48 -9.63
N ARG A 114 13.23 -21.02 -9.70
CA ARG A 114 14.11 -21.32 -10.83
C ARG A 114 14.24 -22.84 -10.87
N LYS A 115 13.74 -23.46 -11.94
CA LYS A 115 13.92 -24.89 -12.21
C LYS A 115 15.42 -25.11 -12.42
N GLY A 116 16.08 -25.68 -11.41
CA GLY A 116 17.53 -25.87 -11.41
C GLY A 116 18.19 -25.91 -10.02
N GLU A 117 17.49 -25.52 -8.94
CA GLU A 117 18.00 -25.79 -7.59
C GLU A 117 17.68 -27.24 -7.23
N ALA A 118 18.69 -28.10 -7.34
CA ALA A 118 18.68 -29.40 -6.70
C ALA A 118 18.36 -29.19 -5.22
N VAL A 119 17.31 -29.84 -4.74
CA VAL A 119 17.00 -29.89 -3.32
C VAL A 119 18.00 -30.87 -2.73
N ASP A 120 19.12 -30.35 -2.21
CA ASP A 120 19.92 -31.10 -1.26
C ASP A 120 19.17 -31.06 0.07
N GLU A 121 18.51 -32.18 0.39
CA GLU A 121 17.93 -32.43 1.70
C GLU A 121 19.04 -32.61 2.73
N GLY A 122 19.65 -31.49 3.12
CA GLY A 122 20.74 -31.45 4.08
C GLY A 122 20.64 -30.22 4.95
N LYS A 123 20.30 -30.42 6.24
CA LYS A 123 20.32 -29.42 7.31
C LYS A 123 21.52 -28.45 7.18
N THR A 124 21.31 -27.26 6.64
CA THR A 124 22.25 -26.15 6.80
C THR A 124 21.51 -24.85 7.06
N ARG A 125 22.18 -24.01 7.84
CA ARG A 125 21.62 -22.97 8.70
C ARG A 125 21.19 -21.76 7.88
N ARG A 126 20.19 -21.04 8.42
CA ARG A 126 19.85 -19.64 8.14
C ARG A 126 21.06 -18.82 7.65
N ALA A 127 21.17 -18.61 6.35
CA ALA A 127 21.89 -17.53 5.67
C ALA A 127 21.42 -17.59 4.22
N SER A 128 20.92 -16.58 3.53
CA SER A 128 20.82 -15.15 3.79
C SER A 128 19.49 -14.69 3.19
N ARG A 129 18.58 -14.21 4.03
CA ARG A 129 17.37 -13.52 3.56
C ARG A 129 17.84 -12.13 3.11
N PRO A 130 17.52 -11.66 1.89
CA PRO A 130 17.71 -10.25 1.57
C PRO A 130 16.97 -9.45 2.64
N ALA A 131 17.61 -8.39 3.16
CA ALA A 131 17.05 -7.59 4.23
C ALA A 131 15.58 -7.31 3.91
N ARG A 132 14.68 -7.63 4.84
CA ARG A 132 13.29 -7.17 4.72
C ARG A 132 13.40 -5.67 4.41
N PRO A 133 12.64 -5.11 3.44
CA PRO A 133 12.44 -3.67 3.45
C PRO A 133 12.07 -3.32 4.88
N MET A 134 12.78 -2.33 5.45
CA MET A 134 12.56 -1.90 6.82
C MET A 134 11.04 -1.88 7.01
N PRO A 135 10.48 -2.55 8.02
CA PRO A 135 9.09 -2.31 8.33
C PRO A 135 9.02 -0.80 8.49
N CYS A 136 8.32 -0.11 7.58
CA CYS A 136 7.79 1.19 7.92
C CYS A 136 7.13 0.92 9.26
N GLU A 137 7.63 1.54 10.33
CA GLU A 137 6.95 1.45 11.61
C GLU A 137 5.49 1.72 11.29
N GLN A 138 4.66 0.71 11.56
CA GLN A 138 3.24 0.84 11.33
C GLN A 138 2.87 2.13 12.04
N PRO A 139 2.28 3.13 11.35
CA PRO A 139 2.00 4.41 11.97
C PRO A 139 1.31 4.09 13.29
N PRO A 140 1.74 4.73 14.41
CA PRO A 140 1.23 4.39 15.73
C PRO A 140 -0.28 4.30 15.62
N GLY A 141 -0.83 3.13 15.97
CA GLY A 141 -2.26 2.93 15.96
C GLY A 141 -2.89 4.05 16.78
N LEU A 142 -4.05 4.55 16.34
CA LEU A 142 -4.86 5.41 17.20
C LEU A 142 -4.93 4.73 18.58
N PRO A 143 -4.78 5.49 19.68
CA PRO A 143 -4.87 4.93 21.01
C PRO A 143 -6.15 4.09 21.11
N GLU A 144 -6.06 2.94 21.78
CA GLU A 144 -7.14 1.94 21.83
C GLU A 144 -8.44 2.55 22.39
N GLU A 145 -8.31 3.61 23.19
CA GLU A 145 -9.38 4.49 23.62
C GLU A 145 -8.98 5.96 23.39
N LEU A 146 -9.89 6.72 22.77
CA LEU A 146 -9.74 8.16 22.62
C LEU A 146 -10.30 8.87 23.87
N PRO A 147 -9.77 10.06 24.23
CA PRO A 147 -10.37 10.85 25.31
C PRO A 147 -11.82 11.23 24.98
N ASP A 148 -12.73 11.09 25.94
CA ASP A 148 -14.12 11.58 25.81
C ASP A 148 -14.23 13.12 25.93
N ASP A 149 -13.17 13.78 26.40
CA ASP A 149 -13.12 15.23 26.50
C ASP A 149 -12.97 15.88 25.11
N PRO A 150 -13.92 16.72 24.67
CA PRO A 150 -13.86 17.38 23.36
C PRO A 150 -12.67 18.34 23.23
N ALA A 151 -12.14 18.89 24.32
CA ALA A 151 -10.97 19.77 24.26
C ALA A 151 -9.69 18.95 23.97
N ALA A 152 -9.50 17.83 24.67
CA ALA A 152 -8.42 16.88 24.41
C ALA A 152 -8.46 16.33 22.97
N LEU A 153 -9.65 15.98 22.45
CA LEU A 153 -9.80 15.54 21.06
C LEU A 153 -9.38 16.61 20.05
N LYS A 154 -9.79 17.87 20.26
CA LYS A 154 -9.39 18.98 19.40
C LYS A 154 -7.88 19.21 19.41
N ALA A 155 -7.23 19.05 20.57
CA ALA A 155 -5.78 19.15 20.68
C ALA A 155 -5.07 18.04 19.89
N ILE A 156 -5.57 16.79 19.98
CA ILE A 156 -5.05 15.66 19.20
C ILE A 156 -5.22 15.92 17.69
N ILE A 157 -6.37 16.42 17.26
CA ILE A 157 -6.62 16.75 15.86
C ILE A 157 -5.62 17.81 15.37
N ALA A 158 -5.43 18.89 16.14
CA ALA A 158 -4.48 19.95 15.77
C ALA A 158 -3.04 19.44 15.65
N ASP A 159 -2.60 18.56 16.56
CA ASP A 159 -1.27 17.94 16.52
C ASP A 159 -1.09 17.00 15.31
N LEU A 160 -2.12 16.21 15.00
CA LEU A 160 -2.14 15.33 13.83
C LEU A 160 -2.18 16.11 12.51
N GLU A 161 -2.88 17.24 12.47
CA GLU A 161 -2.90 18.14 11.31
C GLU A 161 -1.52 18.76 11.06
N LEU A 162 -0.86 19.26 12.11
CA LEU A 162 0.52 19.76 12.04
C LEU A 162 1.49 18.68 11.58
N SER A 163 1.42 17.49 12.19
CA SER A 163 2.29 16.36 11.85
C SER A 163 2.11 15.92 10.39
N ASN A 164 0.87 15.85 9.89
CA ASN A 164 0.60 15.53 8.48
C ASN A 164 1.11 16.60 7.53
N ALA A 165 0.96 17.88 7.89
CA ALA A 165 1.46 18.98 7.07
C ALA A 165 2.99 18.94 6.98
N ALA A 166 3.68 18.74 8.11
CA ALA A 166 5.14 18.57 8.16
C ALA A 166 5.61 17.38 7.31
N LEU A 167 4.98 16.21 7.45
CA LEU A 167 5.35 15.03 6.65
C LEU A 167 5.17 15.23 5.15
N ARG A 168 4.14 15.97 4.71
CA ARG A 168 3.92 16.29 3.29
C ARG A 168 5.02 17.18 2.73
N GLU A 169 5.45 18.18 3.50
CA GLU A 169 6.58 19.05 3.13
C GLU A 169 7.89 18.27 3.02
N VAL A 170 8.21 17.45 4.03
CA VAL A 170 9.42 16.61 4.02
C VAL A 170 9.40 15.65 2.83
N LEU A 171 8.26 15.01 2.58
CA LEU A 171 8.10 14.09 1.46
C LEU A 171 8.23 14.80 0.10
N ALA A 172 7.80 16.05 -0.03
CA ALA A 172 8.01 16.84 -1.24
C ALA A 172 9.50 17.08 -1.51
N VAL A 173 10.29 17.42 -0.49
CA VAL A 173 11.74 17.59 -0.59
C VAL A 173 12.44 16.28 -0.96
N LEU A 174 12.11 15.18 -0.28
CA LEU A 174 12.72 13.88 -0.56
C LEU A 174 12.37 13.36 -1.97
N LYS A 175 11.15 13.61 -2.45
CA LYS A 175 10.75 13.26 -3.83
C LYS A 175 11.49 14.07 -4.89
N ALA A 176 12.01 15.24 -4.56
CA ALA A 176 12.86 16.03 -5.47
C ALA A 176 14.29 15.46 -5.61
N GLY A 177 14.61 14.36 -4.91
CA GLY A 177 15.90 13.66 -5.02
C GLY A 177 16.86 13.93 -3.87
N ALA A 178 16.44 14.68 -2.84
CA ALA A 178 17.26 14.90 -1.66
C ALA A 178 17.42 13.59 -0.86
N PRO A 179 18.66 13.21 -0.46
CA PRO A 179 18.90 11.99 0.32
C PRO A 179 18.43 12.11 1.78
N ALA A 180 18.35 13.33 2.31
CA ALA A 180 17.89 13.67 3.65
C ALA A 180 17.46 15.15 3.68
N LEU A 181 16.71 15.54 4.70
CA LEU A 181 16.28 16.92 4.91
C LEU A 181 17.42 17.72 5.54
N THR A 182 17.93 18.72 4.83
CA THR A 182 18.92 19.66 5.36
C THR A 182 18.28 20.71 6.27
N ASN A 183 19.07 21.38 7.12
CA ASN A 183 18.56 22.44 7.99
C ASN A 183 17.94 23.62 7.19
N ALA A 184 18.47 23.91 5.99
CA ALA A 184 17.93 24.95 5.12
C ALA A 184 16.57 24.54 4.53
N GLU A 185 16.44 23.29 4.08
CA GLU A 185 15.16 22.75 3.60
C GLU A 185 14.14 22.65 4.74
N ALA A 186 14.56 22.21 5.93
CA ALA A 186 13.72 22.18 7.12
C ALA A 186 13.24 23.59 7.49
N ALA A 187 14.10 24.61 7.42
CA ALA A 187 13.72 26.00 7.66
C ALA A 187 12.72 26.51 6.60
N GLY A 188 12.92 26.18 5.33
CA GLY A 188 11.97 26.50 4.27
C GLY A 188 10.60 25.83 4.46
N CYS A 189 10.58 24.56 4.90
CA CYS A 189 9.35 23.85 5.25
C CYS A 189 8.66 24.51 6.46
N ALA A 190 9.42 24.86 7.51
CA ALA A 190 8.89 25.53 8.71
C ALA A 190 8.26 26.89 8.37
N SER A 191 8.90 27.67 7.50
CA SER A 191 8.41 28.98 7.05
C SER A 191 7.05 28.88 6.32
N ARG A 192 6.85 27.84 5.50
CA ARG A 192 5.55 27.59 4.84
C ARG A 192 4.44 27.19 5.82
N LEU A 193 4.79 26.54 6.92
CA LEU A 193 3.85 26.08 7.96
C LEU A 193 3.55 27.14 9.02
N GLU A 194 4.43 28.13 9.18
CA GLU A 194 4.33 29.16 10.23
C GLU A 194 2.99 29.89 10.22
N GLY A 195 2.45 30.23 9.05
CA GLY A 195 1.18 30.96 8.95
C GLY A 195 -0.04 30.21 9.50
N ALA A 196 -0.01 28.88 9.47
CA ALA A 196 -1.14 28.05 9.92
C ALA A 196 -0.95 27.49 11.34
N PHE A 197 0.28 27.21 11.76
CA PHE A 197 0.58 26.49 13.00
C PHE A 197 1.51 27.24 13.96
N GLY A 198 2.10 28.35 13.53
CA GLY A 198 3.10 29.10 14.27
C GLY A 198 4.53 28.54 14.14
N ALA A 199 5.52 29.43 14.15
CA ALA A 199 6.93 29.08 13.90
C ALA A 199 7.48 28.04 14.88
N ALA A 200 7.16 28.17 16.16
CA ALA A 200 7.68 27.28 17.20
C ALA A 200 7.20 25.83 17.02
N ALA A 201 5.91 25.65 16.71
CA ALA A 201 5.32 24.34 16.49
C ALA A 201 5.81 23.73 15.17
N ALA A 202 5.91 24.52 14.11
CA ALA A 202 6.46 24.09 12.82
C ALA A 202 7.93 23.64 12.95
N CYS A 203 8.76 24.39 13.67
CA CYS A 203 10.15 24.02 13.94
C CYS A 203 10.24 22.72 14.73
N ALA A 204 9.44 22.57 15.79
CA ALA A 204 9.41 21.37 16.62
C ALA A 204 9.02 20.12 15.81
N ALA A 205 7.98 20.23 14.97
CA ALA A 205 7.50 19.14 14.12
C ALA A 205 8.56 18.68 13.09
N LEU A 206 9.45 19.57 12.68
CA LEU A 206 10.54 19.29 11.73
C LEU A 206 11.87 18.95 12.41
N GLY A 207 11.91 18.88 13.75
CA GLY A 207 13.14 18.62 14.50
C GLY A 207 14.18 19.73 14.42
N LEU A 208 13.76 20.96 14.10
CA LEU A 208 14.63 22.11 13.88
C LEU A 208 14.70 22.99 15.13
N ALA A 209 15.91 23.33 15.58
CA ALA A 209 16.08 24.31 16.65
C ALA A 209 15.65 25.71 16.17
N ARG A 210 14.97 26.47 17.03
CA ARG A 210 14.51 27.84 16.70
C ARG A 210 15.64 28.77 16.28
N SER A 211 16.82 28.66 16.90
CA SER A 211 18.00 29.45 16.51
C SER A 211 18.45 29.12 15.10
N THR A 212 18.44 27.84 14.72
CA THR A 212 18.76 27.39 13.37
C THR A 212 17.72 27.86 12.36
N TYR A 213 16.43 27.86 12.73
CA TYR A 213 15.36 28.39 11.88
C TYR A 213 15.63 29.83 11.45
N TYR A 214 15.79 30.74 12.41
CA TYR A 214 16.00 32.15 12.08
C TYR A 214 17.33 32.40 11.35
N TYR A 215 18.40 31.67 11.69
CA TYR A 215 19.66 31.76 10.96
C TYR A 215 19.51 31.35 9.48
N GLN A 216 18.83 30.24 9.21
CA GLN A 216 18.61 29.77 7.85
C GLN A 216 17.61 30.65 7.09
N LEU A 217 16.59 31.16 7.77
CA LEU A 217 15.63 32.09 7.19
C LEU A 217 16.33 33.36 6.72
N ASP A 218 17.17 33.95 7.57
CA ASP A 218 17.96 35.14 7.25
C ASP A 218 18.91 34.88 6.08
N ALA A 219 19.57 33.72 6.05
CA ALA A 219 20.43 33.32 4.93
C ALA A 219 19.67 33.15 3.60
N LEU A 220 18.41 32.68 3.65
CA LEU A 220 17.55 32.51 2.48
C LEU A 220 16.96 33.84 1.98
N THR A 221 16.70 34.78 2.89
CA THR A 221 16.11 36.09 2.57
C THR A 221 17.14 37.19 2.34
N SER A 222 18.41 36.93 2.68
CA SER A 222 19.50 37.88 2.45
C SER A 222 19.70 38.06 0.94
N PRO A 223 19.68 39.31 0.42
CA PRO A 223 20.11 39.57 -0.93
C PRO A 223 21.59 39.18 -1.03
N SER A 224 21.93 38.26 -1.93
CA SER A 224 23.32 37.93 -2.26
C SER A 224 24.08 39.25 -2.45
N ALA A 225 25.09 39.50 -1.60
CA ALA A 225 25.98 40.64 -1.80
C ALA A 225 26.58 40.55 -3.21
N PRO A 226 26.63 41.65 -3.99
CA PRO A 226 27.44 41.66 -5.20
C PRO A 226 28.90 41.38 -4.82
N PRO A 227 29.71 40.78 -5.71
CA PRO A 227 31.13 40.61 -5.44
C PRO A 227 31.78 41.99 -5.31
N ASP A 228 32.02 42.43 -4.08
CA ASP A 228 32.78 43.64 -3.80
C ASP A 228 34.23 43.45 -4.24
N GLY A 229 34.66 44.31 -5.17
CA GLY A 229 36.00 44.86 -5.20
C GLY A 229 37.10 44.03 -5.87
N THR A 230 37.29 44.26 -7.18
CA THR A 230 38.65 44.46 -7.70
C THR A 230 38.81 45.95 -7.99
N ALA A 231 39.56 46.62 -7.10
CA ALA A 231 40.18 47.91 -7.35
C ALA A 231 41.36 47.75 -8.33
#